data_AF-A0A7L9WKI0-F1
#
_entry.id   AF-A0A7L9WKI0-F1
#
_cell.length_a   1.000
_cell.length_b   1.000
_cell.length_c   1.000
_cell.angle_alpha   90.00
_cell.angle_beta   90.00
_cell.angle_gamma   90.00
#
_symmetry.space_group_name_H-M   'P 1'
#
loop_
_entity.id
_entity.type
_entity.pdbx_description
1 polymer ?
#
loop_
_entity_poly.entity_id
_entity_poly.type
_entity_poly.pdbx_seq_one_letter_code
_entity_poly.pdbx_strand_id
1 'polypeptide(L)'
;MSESELLVSLAMRKYAPREIAAQMGLDGRDVHDQLKAARNRGADIPPFEPGLWTRNRPMVPIDMDVWRALAPYAQLRGLTPNELGTLILETVVREDLVDAVLDDEVAHGPGPAPV
;
A
#
# COMPACT_ATOMS: atom_id res chain seq x y z
N MET A 1 -16.14 27.47 18.54
CA MET A 1 -15.14 26.43 18.20
C MET A 1 -14.83 26.57 16.73
N SER A 2 -13.58 26.81 16.40
CA SER A 2 -13.13 26.91 15.00
C SER A 2 -12.98 25.52 14.37
N GLU A 3 -13.09 25.40 13.05
CA GLU A 3 -12.94 24.13 12.32
C GLU A 3 -11.63 23.40 12.68
N SER A 4 -10.54 24.16 12.80
CA SER A 4 -9.24 23.65 13.24
C SER A 4 -9.22 23.13 14.69
N GLU A 5 -9.98 23.72 15.61
CA GLU A 5 -10.07 23.24 16.99
C GLU A 5 -10.87 21.94 17.07
N LEU A 6 -11.92 21.80 16.26
CA LEU A 6 -12.72 20.58 16.16
C LEU A 6 -11.85 19.42 15.63
N LEU A 7 -11.09 19.66 14.56
CA LEU A 7 -10.16 18.68 13.98
C LEU A 7 -9.10 18.21 14.99
N VAL A 8 -8.50 19.13 15.75
CA VAL A 8 -7.52 18.78 16.79
C VAL A 8 -8.20 18.00 17.92
N SER A 9 -9.42 18.37 18.34
CA SER A 9 -10.16 17.66 19.39
C SER A 9 -10.50 16.22 19.01
N LEU A 10 -10.86 15.97 17.74
CA LEU A 10 -11.12 14.63 17.21
C LEU A 10 -9.83 13.82 17.10
N ALA A 11 -8.74 14.45 16.67
CA ALA A 11 -7.42 13.83 16.62
C ALA A 11 -6.90 13.41 18.02
N MET A 12 -7.12 14.26 19.03
CA MET A 12 -6.77 13.93 20.42
C MET A 12 -7.61 12.78 20.98
N ARG A 13 -8.84 12.60 20.49
CA ARG A 13 -9.71 11.46 20.82
C ARG A 13 -9.35 10.18 20.05
N LYS A 14 -8.23 10.17 19.31
CA LYS A 14 -7.71 9.04 18.53
C LYS A 14 -8.60 8.56 17.38
N TYR A 15 -9.52 9.39 16.88
CA TYR A 15 -10.22 9.09 15.62
C TYR A 15 -9.23 9.03 14.47
N ALA A 16 -9.38 8.07 13.56
CA ALA A 16 -8.50 7.97 12.40
C ALA A 16 -8.69 9.18 11.48
N PRO A 17 -7.65 9.65 10.75
CA PRO A 17 -7.76 10.79 9.84
C PRO A 17 -8.89 10.62 8.80
N ARG A 18 -9.18 9.39 8.38
CA ARG A 18 -10.29 9.05 7.47
C ARG A 18 -11.66 9.24 8.11
N GLU A 19 -11.80 8.95 9.41
CA GLU A 19 -13.05 9.16 10.15
C GLU A 19 -13.27 10.64 10.42
N ILE A 20 -12.20 11.37 10.73
CA ILE A 20 -12.22 12.84 10.88
C ILE A 20 -12.64 13.49 9.56
N ALA A 21 -12.06 13.05 8.44
CA ALA A 21 -12.42 13.50 7.10
C ALA A 21 -13.91 13.27 6.79
N ALA A 22 -14.41 12.05 7.04
CA ALA A 22 -15.82 11.71 6.85
C ALA A 22 -16.76 12.51 7.76
N GLN A 23 -16.35 12.79 9.00
CA GLN A 23 -17.16 13.53 9.98
C GLN A 23 -17.19 15.04 9.72
N MET A 24 -16.12 15.58 9.12
CA MET A 24 -16.00 17.00 8.80
C MET A 24 -16.35 17.33 7.34
N GLY A 25 -16.58 16.32 6.49
CA GLY A 25 -16.79 16.51 5.04
C GLY A 25 -15.55 17.03 4.31
N LEU A 26 -14.35 16.74 4.85
CA LEU A 26 -13.07 17.20 4.30
C LEU A 26 -12.41 16.09 3.47
N ASP A 27 -11.51 16.47 2.56
CA ASP A 27 -10.63 15.52 1.89
C ASP A 27 -9.62 14.95 2.89
N GLY A 28 -9.30 13.65 2.76
CA GLY A 28 -8.35 12.99 3.66
C GLY A 28 -6.95 13.61 3.62
N ARG A 29 -6.54 14.16 2.47
CA ARG A 29 -5.28 14.89 2.30
C ARG A 29 -5.28 16.21 3.06
N ASP A 30 -6.38 16.95 2.98
CA ASP A 30 -6.53 18.23 3.69
C ASP A 30 -6.48 18.03 5.20
N VAL A 31 -7.10 16.96 5.71
CA VAL A 31 -7.02 16.58 7.13
C VAL A 31 -5.57 16.28 7.53
N HIS A 32 -4.82 15.54 6.72
CA HIS A 32 -3.41 15.25 6.99
C HIS A 32 -2.55 16.53 7.03
N ASP A 33 -2.74 17.44 6.08
CA ASP A 33 -1.99 18.69 6.00
C ASP A 33 -2.33 19.63 7.17
N GLN A 34 -3.60 19.71 7.55
CA GLN A 34 -4.04 20.50 8.71
C GLN A 34 -3.52 19.92 10.03
N LEU A 35 -3.52 18.60 10.21
CA LEU A 35 -2.95 17.93 11.40
C LEU A 35 -1.44 18.11 11.48
N LYS A 36 -0.74 18.06 10.34
CA LYS A 36 0.69 18.35 10.25
C LYS A 36 0.99 19.81 10.63
N ALA A 37 0.20 20.75 10.10
CA ALA A 37 0.31 22.16 10.45
C ALA A 37 -0.02 22.43 11.93
N ALA A 38 -0.94 21.68 12.53
CA ALA A 38 -1.26 21.79 13.96
C ALA A 38 -0.12 21.25 14.85
N ARG A 39 0.49 20.11 14.50
CA ARG A 39 1.70 19.61 15.18
C ARG A 39 2.87 20.58 15.10
N ASN A 40 3.11 21.17 13.92
CA ASN A 40 4.16 22.18 13.72
C ASN A 40 3.91 23.46 14.54
N ARG A 41 2.65 23.75 14.89
CA ARG A 41 2.25 24.85 15.77
C ARG A 41 2.32 24.50 17.27
N GLY A 42 2.80 23.30 17.62
CA GLY A 42 3.00 22.87 19.00
C GLY A 42 1.80 22.15 19.63
N ALA A 43 0.79 21.76 18.84
CA ALA A 43 -0.30 20.94 19.36
C ALA A 43 0.19 19.51 19.65
N ASP A 44 -0.08 19.01 20.86
CA ASP A 44 0.27 17.65 21.29
C ASP A 44 -0.71 16.62 20.70
N ILE A 45 -0.61 16.45 19.39
CA ILE A 45 -1.44 15.50 18.63
C ILE A 45 -0.62 14.22 18.46
N PRO A 46 -1.02 13.10 19.11
CA PRO A 46 -0.29 11.85 18.98
C PRO A 46 -0.19 11.45 17.50
N PRO A 47 0.96 10.90 17.06
CA PRO A 47 1.04 10.32 15.73
C PRO A 47 -0.05 9.23 15.62
N PHE A 48 -0.87 9.30 14.58
CA PHE A 48 -1.78 8.20 14.29
C PHE A 48 -0.90 6.99 14.01
N GLU A 49 -1.18 5.88 14.70
CA GLU A 49 -0.54 4.63 14.33
C GLU A 49 -0.85 4.42 12.86
N PRO A 50 0.17 4.31 11.98
CA PRO A 50 -0.09 3.85 10.64
C PRO A 50 -0.81 2.53 10.82
N GLY A 51 -2.03 2.41 10.28
CA GLY A 51 -2.81 1.19 10.37
C GLY A 51 -1.89 0.01 10.10
N LEU A 52 -2.06 -1.07 10.86
CA LEU A 52 -1.23 -2.27 11.02
C LEU A 52 -0.72 -2.98 9.74
N TRP A 53 -0.87 -2.36 8.57
CA TRP A 53 -0.56 -2.88 7.25
C TRP A 53 0.82 -2.50 6.69
N THR A 54 1.61 -1.59 7.27
CA THR A 54 2.67 -0.93 6.45
C THR A 54 4.09 -0.82 7.00
N ARG A 55 4.51 -1.53 8.06
CA ARG A 55 5.95 -1.53 8.44
C ARG A 55 6.69 -2.86 8.45
N ASN A 56 6.00 -3.99 8.45
CA ASN A 56 6.66 -5.29 8.55
C ASN A 56 6.28 -6.28 7.44
N ARG A 57 5.62 -5.81 6.39
CA ARG A 57 5.33 -6.68 5.25
C ARG A 57 6.57 -6.73 4.34
N PRO A 58 7.18 -7.90 4.10
CA PRO A 58 8.20 -8.02 3.07
C PRO A 58 7.59 -7.61 1.72
N MET A 59 8.13 -6.55 1.12
CA MET A 59 7.79 -6.16 -0.24
C MET A 59 8.77 -6.81 -1.18
N VAL A 60 8.26 -7.60 -2.12
CA VAL A 60 9.06 -8.12 -3.23
C VAL A 60 9.08 -7.05 -4.31
N PRO A 61 10.27 -6.51 -4.69
CA PRO A 61 10.36 -5.62 -5.83
C PRO A 61 9.99 -6.39 -7.10
N ILE A 62 9.10 -5.81 -7.90
CA ILE A 62 8.68 -6.37 -9.19
C ILE A 62 9.36 -5.55 -10.29
N ASP A 63 9.95 -6.23 -11.27
CA ASP A 63 10.54 -5.58 -12.44
C ASP A 63 9.51 -4.74 -13.21
N MET A 64 9.94 -3.65 -13.82
CA MET A 64 9.04 -2.69 -14.47
C MET A 64 8.30 -3.27 -15.67
N ASP A 65 8.91 -4.20 -16.40
CA ASP A 65 8.25 -4.83 -17.54
C ASP A 65 7.18 -5.82 -17.07
N VAL A 66 7.45 -6.57 -15.99
CA VAL A 66 6.46 -7.43 -15.32
C VAL A 66 5.32 -6.58 -14.74
N TRP A 67 5.64 -5.45 -14.11
CA TRP A 67 4.67 -4.53 -13.55
C TRP A 67 3.71 -3.99 -14.63
N ARG A 68 4.25 -3.61 -15.79
CA ARG A 68 3.45 -3.17 -16.95
C ARG A 68 2.58 -4.29 -17.51
N ALA A 69 3.10 -5.52 -17.56
CA ALA A 69 2.33 -6.68 -17.99
C ALA A 69 1.16 -6.99 -17.05
N LEU A 70 1.30 -6.73 -15.74
CA LEU A 70 0.24 -6.92 -14.74
C LEU A 70 -0.84 -5.82 -14.78
N ALA A 71 -0.51 -4.62 -15.27
CA ALA A 71 -1.41 -3.46 -15.29
C ALA A 71 -2.81 -3.71 -15.89
N PRO A 72 -2.97 -4.31 -17.09
CA PRO A 72 -4.30 -4.56 -17.65
C PRO A 72 -5.12 -5.53 -16.80
N TYR A 73 -4.49 -6.57 -16.26
CA TYR A 73 -5.15 -7.56 -15.41
C TYR A 73 -5.56 -7.00 -14.05
N ALA A 74 -4.77 -6.05 -13.53
CA ALA A 74 -5.05 -5.35 -12.28
C ALA A 74 -6.23 -4.38 -12.46
N GLN A 75 -6.23 -3.63 -13.57
CA GLN A 75 -7.31 -2.70 -13.90
C GLN A 75 -8.66 -3.39 -14.04
N LEU A 76 -8.71 -4.56 -14.71
CA LEU A 76 -9.93 -5.37 -14.84
C LEU A 76 -10.53 -5.79 -13.49
N ARG A 77 -9.70 -5.85 -12.44
CA ARG A 77 -10.08 -6.28 -11.09
C ARG A 77 -10.20 -5.12 -10.10
N GLY A 78 -10.01 -3.88 -10.54
CA GLY A 78 -9.98 -2.71 -9.67
C GLY A 78 -8.82 -2.71 -8.67
N LEU A 79 -7.72 -3.40 -9.00
CA LEU A 79 -6.51 -3.52 -8.17
C LEU A 79 -5.35 -2.71 -8.78
N THR A 80 -4.37 -2.34 -7.96
CA THR A 80 -3.06 -1.91 -8.42
C THR A 80 -2.22 -3.12 -8.86
N PRO A 81 -1.21 -2.95 -9.73
CA PRO A 81 -0.36 -4.08 -10.15
C PRO A 81 0.40 -4.72 -8.98
N ASN A 82 0.73 -3.94 -7.94
CA ASN A 82 1.38 -4.47 -6.73
C ASN A 82 0.41 -5.32 -5.89
N GLU A 83 -0.85 -4.89 -5.76
CA GLU A 83 -1.89 -5.67 -5.09
C GLU A 83 -2.20 -6.96 -5.85
N LEU A 84 -2.26 -6.88 -7.18
CA LEU A 84 -2.44 -8.05 -8.01
C LEU A 84 -1.25 -9.02 -7.90
N GLY A 85 -0.01 -8.52 -7.98
CA GLY A 85 1.18 -9.36 -7.81
C GLY A 85 1.23 -10.04 -6.44
N THR A 86 0.83 -9.31 -5.40
CA THR A 86 0.68 -9.86 -4.05
C THR A 86 -0.37 -10.97 -4.00
N LEU A 87 -1.54 -10.74 -4.58
CA LEU A 87 -2.63 -11.73 -4.63
C LEU A 87 -2.23 -12.99 -5.39
N ILE A 88 -1.47 -12.84 -6.48
CA ILE A 88 -0.92 -13.95 -7.26
C ILE A 88 0.01 -14.77 -6.39
N LEU A 89 0.99 -14.14 -5.71
CA LEU A 89 1.93 -14.85 -4.84
C LEU A 89 1.21 -15.59 -3.69
N GLU A 90 0.25 -14.93 -3.04
CA GLU A 90 -0.57 -15.55 -1.99
C GLU A 90 -1.35 -16.76 -2.52
N THR A 91 -1.89 -16.65 -3.73
CA THR A 91 -2.66 -17.74 -4.37
C THR A 91 -1.75 -18.91 -4.72
N VAL A 92 -0.58 -18.65 -5.32
CA VAL A 92 0.41 -19.68 -5.69
C VAL A 92 0.83 -20.49 -4.47
N VAL A 93 1.13 -19.83 -3.35
CA VAL A 93 1.50 -20.51 -2.10
C VAL A 93 0.31 -21.27 -1.51
N ARG A 94 -0.87 -20.65 -1.48
CA ARG A 94 -2.08 -21.27 -0.91
C ARG A 94 -2.52 -22.51 -1.67
N GLU A 95 -2.32 -22.54 -2.98
CA GLU A 95 -2.72 -23.63 -3.87
C GLU A 95 -1.59 -24.64 -4.13
N ASP A 96 -0.46 -24.52 -3.42
CA ASP A 96 0.71 -25.41 -3.55
C ASP A 96 1.27 -25.46 -4.98
N LEU A 97 1.20 -24.33 -5.69
CA LEU A 97 1.64 -24.17 -7.08
C LEU A 97 3.10 -23.68 -7.19
N VAL A 98 3.82 -23.60 -6.08
CA VAL A 98 5.19 -23.05 -6.06
C VAL A 98 6.10 -23.86 -6.98
N ASP A 99 6.13 -25.18 -6.82
CA ASP A 99 6.96 -26.05 -7.64
C ASP A 99 6.52 -25.99 -9.11
N ALA A 100 5.22 -25.96 -9.40
CA ALA A 100 4.71 -25.84 -10.77
C ALA A 100 5.10 -24.53 -11.48
N VAL A 101 5.22 -23.43 -10.73
CA VAL A 101 5.66 -22.13 -11.26
C VAL A 101 7.18 -22.06 -11.43
N LEU A 102 7.93 -22.80 -10.62
CA LEU A 102 9.40 -22.85 -10.65
C LEU A 102 9.95 -23.92 -11.61
N ASP A 103 9.24 -25.03 -11.79
CA ASP A 103 9.60 -26.18 -12.63
C ASP A 103 9.31 -25.96 -14.11
N ASP A 104 8.67 -24.84 -14.48
CA ASP A 104 8.66 -24.37 -15.87
C ASP A 104 10.08 -23.85 -16.19
N GLU A 105 11.03 -24.79 -16.26
CA GLU A 105 12.36 -24.63 -16.85
C GLU A 105 12.15 -24.06 -18.25
N VAL A 106 12.23 -22.74 -18.35
CA VAL A 106 12.61 -22.09 -19.59
C VAL A 106 13.92 -22.73 -19.98
N ALA A 107 13.83 -23.55 -21.03
CA ALA A 107 14.93 -24.01 -21.84
C ALA A 107 15.91 -22.87 -22.09
N HIS A 108 16.91 -22.74 -21.22
CA HIS A 108 18.13 -22.04 -21.55
C HIS A 108 18.84 -22.99 -22.51
N GLY A 109 18.58 -22.80 -23.82
CA GLY A 109 19.31 -23.50 -24.88
C GLY A 109 20.82 -23.45 -24.58
N PRO A 110 21.59 -24.47 -24.99
CA PRO A 110 22.99 -24.58 -24.61
C PRO A 110 23.71 -23.28 -24.96
N GLY A 111 24.13 -22.54 -23.94
CA GLY A 111 24.95 -21.35 -24.11
C GLY A 111 26.19 -21.70 -24.94
N PRO A 112 26.70 -20.78 -25.77
CA PRO A 112 27.82 -21.08 -26.64
C PRO A 112 29.02 -21.56 -25.80
N ALA A 113 29.61 -22.67 -26.23
CA ALA A 113 30.77 -23.26 -25.59
C ALA A 113 31.90 -22.20 -25.44
N PRO A 114 32.63 -22.20 -24.32
CA PRO A 114 33.75 -21.29 -24.14
C PRO A 114 34.80 -21.56 -25.22
N VAL A 115 35.23 -20.47 -25.87
CA VAL A 115 36.34 -20.44 -26.85
C VAL A 115 37.68 -20.72 -26.20
#